data_AF-A0A6J5W0Q2-F1
#
_entry.id   AF-A0A6J5W0Q2-F1
#
_cell.length_a   1.000
_cell.length_b   1.000
_cell.length_c   1.000
_cell.angle_alpha   90.00
_cell.angle_beta   90.00
_cell.angle_gamma   90.00
#
_symmetry.space_group_name_H-M   'P 1'
#
loop_
_entity.id
_entity.type
_entity.pdbx_description
1 polymer ?
#
loop_
_entity_poly.entity_id
_entity_poly.type
_entity_poly.pdbx_seq_one_letter_code
_entity_poly.pdbx_strand_id
1 'polypeptide(L)' 'MPSMDQWITYGPHPLLPHVFKKQVGRAIKKRIREQREPPTPTLGNKLRRWVYDKFKCTKCSQEGHNKKTCGTSLKKNSG' A
#
# COMPACT_ATOMS: atom_id res chain seq x y z
N MET A 1 50.58 15.03 18.76
CA MET A 1 49.44 14.17 18.38
C MET A 1 50.01 12.88 17.81
N PRO A 2 49.53 11.69 18.22
CA PRO A 2 50.03 10.43 17.66
C PRO A 2 49.76 10.34 16.15
N SER A 3 50.65 9.67 15.40
CA SER A 3 50.54 9.49 13.95
C SER A 3 49.32 8.64 13.59
N MET A 4 48.74 8.88 12.41
CA MET A 4 47.55 8.18 11.93
C MET A 4 47.75 6.66 11.83
N ASP A 5 49.00 6.23 11.64
CA ASP A 5 49.42 4.82 11.54
C ASP A 5 49.37 4.06 12.87
N GLN A 6 49.20 4.75 14.00
CA GLN A 6 49.08 4.12 15.32
C GLN A 6 47.63 3.78 15.69
N TRP A 7 46.67 4.04 14.81
CA TRP A 7 45.26 3.75 15.09
C TRP A 7 44.95 2.27 14.87
N ILE A 8 44.30 1.66 15.85
CA ILE A 8 43.84 0.27 15.76
C ILE A 8 42.80 0.18 14.64
N THR A 9 43.15 -0.47 13.54
CA THR A 9 42.27 -0.65 12.40
C THR A 9 41.44 -1.91 12.62
N TYR A 10 40.22 -1.74 13.12
CA TYR A 10 39.26 -2.84 13.09
C TYR A 10 38.82 -3.02 11.63
N GLY A 11 39.01 -4.22 11.08
CA GLY A 11 38.66 -4.55 9.69
C GLY A 11 37.20 -4.24 9.37
N PRO A 12 36.78 -4.32 8.10
CA PRO A 12 35.47 -3.85 7.65
C PRO A 12 34.36 -4.50 8.50
N HIS A 13 33.82 -3.73 9.44
CA HIS A 13 32.68 -4.17 10.21
C HIS A 13 31.48 -4.17 9.27
N PRO A 14 30.75 -5.29 9.14
CA PRO A 14 29.55 -5.30 8.32
C PRO A 14 28.57 -4.31 8.93
N LEU A 15 28.32 -3.21 8.23
CA LEU A 15 27.28 -2.24 8.57
C LEU A 15 25.93 -2.90 8.32
N LEU A 16 25.49 -3.73 9.27
CA LEU A 16 24.17 -4.33 9.21
C LEU A 16 23.14 -3.21 9.33
N PRO A 17 22.09 -3.22 8.49
CA PRO A 17 21.01 -2.24 8.64
C PRO A 17 20.40 -2.37 10.04
N HIS A 18 20.09 -1.23 10.64
CA HIS A 18 19.43 -1.20 11.93
C HIS A 18 18.10 -1.95 11.88
N VAL A 19 17.92 -2.92 12.77
CA VAL A 19 16.69 -3.72 12.85
C VAL A 19 15.54 -2.81 13.26
N PHE A 20 14.66 -2.49 12.32
CA PHE A 20 13.48 -1.67 12.61
C PHE A 20 12.48 -2.44 13.49
N LYS A 21 12.39 -2.05 14.76
CA LYS A 21 11.33 -2.49 15.66
C LYS A 21 10.15 -1.53 15.49
N LYS A 22 9.02 -2.03 14.97
CA LYS A 22 7.76 -1.27 14.97
C LYS A 22 7.44 -0.87 16.40
N GLN A 23 7.49 0.42 16.71
CA GLN A 23 7.01 0.94 17.98
C GLN A 23 5.52 0.65 18.06
N VAL A 24 5.09 -0.02 19.11
CA VAL A 24 3.67 -0.17 19.41
C VAL A 24 3.15 1.26 19.62
N GLY A 25 2.29 1.71 18.70
CA GLY A 25 1.74 3.07 18.75
C GLY A 25 0.98 3.33 20.04
N ARG A 26 0.57 4.58 20.25
CA ARG A 26 -0.30 4.92 21.39
C ARG A 26 -1.60 4.12 21.31
N ALA A 27 -2.03 3.59 22.45
CA ALA A 27 -3.30 2.87 22.53
C ALA A 27 -4.44 3.77 22.02
N ILE A 28 -5.19 3.28 21.03
CA ILE A 28 -6.33 4.00 20.46
C ILE A 28 -7.48 3.91 21.45
N LYS A 29 -7.87 5.04 22.05
CA LYS A 29 -9.10 5.12 22.84
C LYS A 29 -10.29 5.07 21.89
N LYS A 30 -11.06 3.98 21.93
CA LYS A 30 -12.37 3.92 21.27
C LYS A 30 -13.36 4.72 22.11
N ARG A 31 -14.15 5.57 21.46
CA ARG A 31 -15.28 6.26 22.11
C ARG A 31 -16.37 5.23 22.40
N ILE A 32 -16.80 5.14 23.66
CA ILE A 32 -18.00 4.37 24.04
C ILE A 32 -19.21 5.18 23.59
N ARG A 33 -20.07 4.60 22.76
CA ARG A 33 -21.30 5.22 22.29
C ARG A 33 -22.40 4.98 23.32
N GLU A 34 -23.00 6.04 23.83
CA GLU A 34 -24.16 5.94 24.72
C GLU A 34 -25.39 5.46 23.94
N GLN A 35 -26.29 4.71 24.60
CA GLN A 35 -27.40 4.00 23.95
C GLN A 35 -28.36 4.92 23.17
N ARG A 36 -28.46 6.19 23.57
CA ARG A 36 -29.32 7.20 22.94
C ARG A 36 -28.59 8.09 21.94
N GLU A 37 -27.27 7.95 21.81
CA GLU A 37 -26.50 8.75 20.88
C GLU A 37 -26.78 8.26 19.45
N PRO A 38 -27.22 9.14 18.53
CA PRO A 38 -27.36 8.75 17.13
C PRO A 38 -26.00 8.27 16.59
N PRO A 39 -25.98 7.29 15.68
CA PRO A 39 -24.72 6.87 15.08
C PRO A 39 -24.10 8.07 14.38
N THR A 40 -22.85 8.39 14.69
CA THR A 40 -22.10 9.34 13.86
C THR A 40 -22.18 8.85 12.42
N PRO A 41 -22.51 9.71 11.43
CA PRO A 41 -22.55 9.31 10.03
C PRO A 41 -21.13 8.94 9.60
N THR A 42 -20.74 7.68 9.80
CA THR A 42 -19.38 7.15 9.57
C THR A 42 -19.16 6.90 8.08
N LEU A 43 -19.88 7.66 7.26
CA LEU A 43 -19.95 7.51 5.83
C LEU A 43 -20.19 8.90 5.24
N GLY A 44 -19.24 9.80 5.50
CA GLY A 44 -18.99 10.86 4.53
C GLY A 44 -18.90 10.20 3.16
N ASN A 45 -19.54 10.82 2.16
CA ASN A 45 -19.59 10.37 0.76
C ASN A 45 -18.17 10.23 0.18
N LYS A 46 -17.44 9.18 0.55
CA LYS A 46 -16.27 8.73 -0.19
C LYS A 46 -16.82 8.18 -1.49
N LEU A 47 -16.87 9.05 -2.50
CA LEU A 47 -17.06 8.65 -3.88
C LEU A 47 -16.15 7.46 -4.13
N ARG A 48 -16.77 6.33 -4.48
CA ARG A 48 -16.02 5.11 -4.71
C ARG A 48 -15.05 5.39 -5.87
N ARG A 49 -13.80 4.93 -5.77
CA ARG A 49 -12.74 5.22 -6.75
C ARG A 49 -13.15 4.90 -8.20
N TRP A 50 -14.00 3.90 -8.38
CA TRP A 50 -14.61 3.50 -9.66
C TRP A 50 -15.61 4.49 -10.29
N VAL A 51 -16.01 5.57 -9.59
CA VAL A 51 -16.81 6.65 -10.19
C VAL A 51 -15.94 7.56 -11.09
N TYR A 52 -14.64 7.67 -10.80
CA TYR A 52 -13.70 8.51 -11.55
C TYR A 52 -12.76 7.71 -12.46
N ASP A 53 -12.34 6.53 -12.02
CA ASP A 53 -11.57 5.63 -12.88
C ASP A 53 -12.53 4.95 -13.84
N LYS A 54 -12.68 5.51 -15.05
CA LYS A 54 -13.32 4.82 -16.17
C LYS A 54 -12.71 3.43 -16.27
N PHE A 55 -13.51 2.44 -15.91
CA PHE A 55 -13.02 1.07 -15.79
C PHE A 55 -12.73 0.54 -17.20
N LYS A 56 -11.45 0.54 -17.58
CA LYS A 56 -10.95 0.01 -18.84
C LYS A 56 -10.38 -1.37 -18.62
N CYS A 57 -10.66 -2.27 -19.54
CA CYS A 57 -10.09 -3.61 -19.53
C CYS A 57 -8.57 -3.51 -19.67
N THR A 58 -7.80 -4.03 -18.72
CA THR A 58 -6.32 -4.03 -18.83
C THR A 58 -5.76 -4.92 -19.95
N LYS A 59 -6.59 -5.77 -20.56
CA LYS A 59 -6.19 -6.62 -21.71
C LYS A 59 -6.36 -5.94 -23.06
N CYS A 60 -7.42 -5.16 -23.25
CA CYS A 60 -7.77 -4.59 -24.57
C CYS A 60 -8.09 -3.10 -24.53
N SER A 61 -7.94 -2.46 -23.37
CA SER A 61 -8.17 -1.05 -23.10
C SER A 61 -9.58 -0.52 -23.43
N GLN A 62 -10.52 -1.42 -23.72
CA GLN A 62 -11.93 -1.10 -23.99
C GLN A 62 -12.74 -0.99 -22.68
N GLU A 63 -13.77 -0.15 -22.70
CA GLU A 63 -14.68 0.08 -21.58
C GLU A 63 -15.82 -0.97 -21.56
N GLY A 64 -16.47 -1.15 -20.41
CA GLY A 64 -17.64 -2.03 -20.27
C GLY A 64 -17.37 -3.49 -19.89
N HIS A 65 -16.10 -3.91 -19.76
CA HIS A 65 -15.77 -5.27 -19.31
C HIS A 65 -14.38 -5.36 -18.65
N ASN A 66 -14.17 -6.37 -17.79
CA ASN A 66 -12.95 -6.56 -17.01
C ASN A 66 -12.01 -7.57 -17.69
N LYS A 67 -10.73 -7.63 -17.28
CA LYS A 67 -9.76 -8.66 -17.72
C LYS A 67 -10.32 -10.10 -17.67
N LYS A 68 -11.20 -10.38 -16.69
CA LYS A 68 -11.86 -11.68 -16.49
C LYS A 68 -12.96 -11.98 -17.50
N THR A 69 -13.73 -10.97 -17.92
CA THR A 69 -14.84 -11.08 -18.89
C THR A 69 -14.44 -10.63 -20.30
N CYS A 70 -13.15 -10.41 -20.53
CA CYS A 70 -12.62 -9.96 -21.80
C CYS A 70 -12.69 -11.06 -22.85
N GLY A 71 -13.52 -10.82 -23.87
CA GLY A 71 -13.72 -11.73 -25.01
C GLY A 71 -12.52 -11.83 -25.96
N THR A 72 -11.44 -11.06 -25.75
CA THR A 72 -10.22 -11.19 -26.57
C THR A 72 -9.47 -12.50 -26.36
N SER A 73 -9.88 -13.31 -25.37
CA SER A 73 -9.45 -14.71 -25.25
C SER A 73 -9.89 -15.58 -26.44
N LEU A 74 -10.77 -15.08 -27.33
CA LEU A 74 -11.32 -15.81 -28.47
C LEU A 74 -10.86 -15.34 -29.86
N LYS A 75 -9.85 -14.46 -29.97
CA LYS A 75 -9.20 -14.18 -31.26
C LYS A 75 -7.77 -14.70 -31.28
N LYS A 76 -7.64 -16.03 -31.36
CA LYS A 76 -6.53 -16.63 -32.09
C LYS A 76 -6.87 -16.46 -33.57
N ASN A 77 -6.23 -15.54 -34.28
CA ASN A 77 -6.20 -15.58 -35.74
C ASN A 77 -4.78 -15.88 -36.18
N SER A 78 -4.62 -17.11 -36.65
CA SER A 78 -3.96 -17.48 -37.90
C SER A 78 -3.44 -16.32 -38.75
N GLY A 79 -2.14 -16.38 -38.99
CA GLY A 79 -1.38 -15.76 -40.07
C GLY A 79 -0.08 -16.55 -40.18
#